data_AF-A0A915J8J1-F1
#
_entry.id   AF-A0A915J8J1-F1
#
_cell.length_a   1.000
_cell.length_b   1.000
_cell.length_c   1.000
_cell.angle_alpha   90.00
_cell.angle_beta   90.00
_cell.angle_gamma   90.00
#
_symmetry.space_group_name_H-M   'P 1'
#
loop_
_entity.id
_entity.type
_entity.pdbx_description
1 polymer ?
#
loop_
_entity_poly.entity_id
_entity_poly.type
_entity_poly.pdbx_seq_one_letter_code
_entity_poly.pdbx_strand_id
1 'polypeptide(L)'
;MSWSKPFLVACYIGVSMYHHFCDFLNLYATLHLNGSFSRNVQIVAWDTSGGNYYDLFAETWQAFTNKPVIFIKEFDGKKICFRDAVFSLLARMRYGLYYNTPLVPNCHGSGLFHAFSSYILEKLNISQNGPLRKKIRITLLTRSTKHRRILNENEVNIFIFIVVLFRLMKFSDQLKITHNTDIFIGMHGSGLTHLLFLPYWASVFEVYDCGDKYCYSDLARLKGVKYFTWQTMHKMKRQNQGKHPTIGSHAKFTNYTFDVVEFSRIVSKAADYVRNNQEFQHLVQSKHDKMADRPGVLTRLFNLFVQSLKPSCERVVVGKDQFGNVYYVEKALYERAKTGTRGYLPGNRADWKQIPTEWEMWLKYARKEVPTQEEIDFNYQRMMSVKEKAARLEDQALREKLAAKVGEAEEAKQLSTDDNQREKRDFSKIPTIKADTPNEPAPFPSYKEYENFPGHKYTGYQPKRNDPKNKDSKDSDK
;
A
#
# COMPACT_ATOMS: atom_id res chain seq x y z
N MET A 1 -8.17 -33.85 0.51
CA MET A 1 -7.76 -32.46 0.16
C MET A 1 -7.57 -31.66 1.44
N SER A 2 -6.34 -31.50 1.90
CA SER A 2 -6.01 -30.73 3.12
C SER A 2 -5.86 -29.25 2.75
N TRP A 3 -6.82 -28.42 3.14
CA TRP A 3 -6.75 -26.96 3.00
C TRP A 3 -6.71 -26.31 4.39
N SER A 4 -5.67 -26.57 5.19
CA SER A 4 -5.45 -25.84 6.45
C SER A 4 -4.75 -24.52 6.16
N LYS A 5 -5.53 -23.50 5.84
CA LYS A 5 -5.03 -22.13 5.67
C LYS A 5 -5.60 -21.26 6.77
N PRO A 6 -4.78 -20.38 7.39
CA PRO A 6 -5.22 -19.63 8.55
C PRO A 6 -6.42 -18.77 8.22
N PHE A 7 -7.39 -18.76 9.12
CA PHE A 7 -8.49 -17.80 9.12
C PHE A 7 -8.01 -16.51 9.74
N LEU A 8 -8.38 -15.37 9.15
CA LEU A 8 -8.11 -14.07 9.75
C LEU A 8 -9.42 -13.43 10.20
N VAL A 9 -9.54 -13.21 11.50
CA VAL A 9 -10.72 -12.64 12.14
C VAL A 9 -10.54 -11.15 12.36
N ALA A 10 -11.49 -10.34 11.93
CA ALA A 10 -11.44 -8.88 12.10
C ALA A 10 -12.83 -8.26 12.32
N CYS A 11 -12.91 -7.21 13.13
CA CYS A 11 -14.15 -6.46 13.43
C CYS A 11 -14.26 -5.24 12.51
N TYR A 12 -15.47 -4.87 12.05
CA TYR A 12 -15.63 -3.95 10.92
C TYR A 12 -16.79 -2.93 11.02
N ILE A 13 -16.60 -1.74 10.43
CA ILE A 13 -17.67 -0.71 10.27
C ILE A 13 -17.69 -0.14 8.83
N GLY A 14 -18.22 -0.91 7.88
CA GLY A 14 -18.17 -0.65 6.43
C GLY A 14 -18.88 0.61 5.91
N VAL A 15 -19.56 1.37 6.78
CA VAL A 15 -20.29 2.59 6.40
C VAL A 15 -19.48 3.88 6.57
N SER A 16 -18.34 3.84 7.25
CA SER A 16 -17.49 5.01 7.50
C SER A 16 -16.05 4.72 7.15
N MET A 17 -15.52 5.41 6.13
CA MET A 17 -14.13 5.23 5.69
C MET A 17 -13.14 5.36 6.86
N TYR A 18 -13.32 6.36 7.72
CA TYR A 18 -12.40 6.59 8.84
C TYR A 18 -12.33 5.40 9.80
N HIS A 19 -13.47 4.81 10.14
CA HIS A 19 -13.49 3.64 11.02
C HIS A 19 -13.01 2.40 10.27
N HIS A 20 -13.44 2.21 9.03
CA HIS A 20 -13.11 1.01 8.30
C HIS A 20 -11.61 0.92 7.93
N PHE A 21 -10.97 2.04 7.64
CA PHE A 21 -9.52 2.08 7.41
C PHE A 21 -8.69 1.93 8.67
N CYS A 22 -9.28 2.10 9.87
CA CYS A 22 -8.66 1.64 11.10
C CYS A 22 -8.58 0.10 11.11
N ASP A 23 -9.62 -0.59 10.65
CA ASP A 23 -9.64 -2.05 10.56
C ASP A 23 -8.60 -2.54 9.54
N PHE A 24 -8.58 -1.94 8.34
CA PHE A 24 -7.61 -2.31 7.31
C PHE A 24 -6.16 -2.04 7.69
N LEU A 25 -5.85 -0.94 8.38
CA LEU A 25 -4.49 -0.70 8.83
C LEU A 25 -4.04 -1.74 9.87
N ASN A 26 -4.92 -2.06 10.82
CA ASN A 26 -4.61 -3.07 11.84
C ASN A 26 -4.52 -4.48 11.24
N LEU A 27 -5.37 -4.80 10.26
CA LEU A 27 -5.28 -6.01 9.46
C LEU A 27 -3.94 -6.10 8.71
N TYR A 28 -3.52 -5.01 8.08
CA TYR A 28 -2.21 -4.94 7.41
C TYR A 28 -1.05 -5.15 8.39
N ALA A 29 -1.10 -4.52 9.56
CA ALA A 29 -0.10 -4.75 10.61
C ALA A 29 -0.10 -6.20 11.10
N THR A 30 -1.26 -6.86 11.20
CA THR A 30 -1.34 -8.29 11.50
C THR A 30 -0.65 -9.15 10.44
N LEU A 31 -0.73 -8.81 9.16
CA LEU A 31 -0.01 -9.55 8.11
C LEU A 31 1.51 -9.50 8.31
N HIS A 32 2.04 -8.34 8.73
CA HIS A 32 3.45 -8.19 9.09
C HIS A 32 3.82 -9.08 10.27
N LEU A 33 3.03 -9.05 11.35
CA LEU A 33 3.28 -9.86 12.55
C LEU A 33 3.16 -11.37 12.27
N ASN A 34 2.22 -11.77 11.42
CA ASN A 34 2.04 -13.15 11.00
C ASN A 34 3.12 -13.61 9.99
N GLY A 35 3.92 -12.68 9.46
CA GLY A 35 4.99 -12.98 8.50
C GLY A 35 4.49 -13.46 7.13
N SER A 36 3.24 -13.16 6.76
CA SER A 36 2.65 -13.65 5.51
C SER A 36 1.71 -12.65 4.85
N PHE A 37 1.98 -12.35 3.58
CA PHE A 37 1.14 -11.50 2.70
C PHE A 37 0.37 -12.33 1.66
N SER A 38 0.23 -13.64 1.89
CA SER A 38 -0.56 -14.50 1.01
C SER A 38 -2.02 -14.06 1.01
N ARG A 39 -2.56 -13.74 -0.18
CA ARG A 39 -4.00 -13.49 -0.36
C ARG A 39 -4.84 -14.76 -0.38
N ASN A 40 -4.23 -15.94 -0.44
CA ASN A 40 -4.95 -17.21 -0.25
C ASN A 40 -5.12 -17.49 1.25
N VAL A 41 -5.98 -16.69 1.89
CA VAL A 41 -6.40 -16.75 3.31
C VAL A 41 -7.91 -16.51 3.38
N GLN A 42 -8.59 -17.15 4.33
CA GLN A 42 -10.02 -16.94 4.53
C GLN A 42 -10.21 -15.83 5.56
N ILE A 43 -10.96 -14.78 5.23
CA ILE A 43 -11.28 -13.71 6.20
C ILE A 43 -12.68 -13.96 6.75
N VAL A 44 -12.81 -13.86 8.07
CA VAL A 44 -14.08 -13.90 8.79
C VAL A 44 -14.32 -12.53 9.42
N ALA A 45 -15.36 -11.85 8.95
CA ALA A 45 -15.85 -10.59 9.50
C ALA A 45 -16.61 -10.87 10.80
N TRP A 46 -16.06 -10.39 11.91
CA TRP A 46 -16.66 -10.46 13.24
C TRP A 46 -17.63 -9.29 13.45
N ASP A 47 -18.79 -9.39 12.80
CA ASP A 47 -19.94 -8.50 13.02
C ASP A 47 -21.10 -9.34 13.56
N THR A 48 -21.57 -9.02 14.77
CA THR A 48 -22.71 -9.68 15.43
C THR A 48 -23.97 -8.80 15.45
N SER A 49 -24.00 -7.71 14.69
CA SER A 49 -25.17 -6.82 14.63
C SER A 49 -26.35 -7.46 13.89
N GLY A 50 -27.58 -7.25 14.37
CA GLY A 50 -28.78 -7.88 13.80
C GLY A 50 -29.22 -7.36 12.42
N GLY A 51 -28.51 -6.40 11.82
CA GLY A 51 -28.87 -5.82 10.52
C GLY A 51 -28.14 -6.44 9.33
N ASN A 52 -28.70 -6.25 8.13
CA ASN A 52 -28.01 -6.53 6.87
C ASN A 52 -26.74 -5.68 6.77
N TYR A 53 -25.62 -6.34 6.46
CA TYR A 53 -24.33 -5.69 6.35
C TYR A 53 -24.20 -4.97 5.01
N TYR A 54 -23.61 -3.77 5.04
CA TYR A 54 -23.31 -2.98 3.85
C TYR A 54 -21.92 -2.36 3.99
N ASP A 55 -21.07 -2.60 2.98
CA ASP A 55 -19.69 -2.12 2.95
C ASP A 55 -19.46 -1.25 1.70
N LEU A 56 -19.29 0.04 1.94
CA LEU A 56 -18.98 1.03 0.90
C LEU A 56 -17.57 0.89 0.33
N PHE A 57 -16.70 0.11 0.98
CA PHE A 57 -15.28 -0.02 0.66
C PHE A 57 -14.88 -1.48 0.41
N ALA A 58 -15.85 -2.35 0.08
CA ALA A 58 -15.64 -3.78 -0.12
C ALA A 58 -14.57 -4.13 -1.15
N GLU A 59 -14.30 -3.25 -2.13
CA GLU A 59 -13.19 -3.44 -3.09
C GLU A 59 -11.84 -3.58 -2.39
N THR A 60 -11.67 -2.98 -1.21
CA THR A 60 -10.44 -3.05 -0.41
C THR A 60 -10.13 -4.50 0.06
N TRP A 61 -11.12 -5.39 0.13
CA TRP A 61 -10.92 -6.82 0.46
C TRP A 61 -9.97 -7.53 -0.48
N GLN A 62 -9.94 -7.11 -1.74
CA GLN A 62 -9.10 -7.69 -2.78
C GLN A 62 -7.60 -7.47 -2.50
N ALA A 63 -7.27 -6.51 -1.64
CA ALA A 63 -5.90 -6.32 -1.16
C ALA A 63 -5.48 -7.42 -0.17
N PHE A 64 -6.39 -8.01 0.58
CA PHE A 64 -6.08 -8.93 1.68
C PHE A 64 -6.39 -10.38 1.36
N THR A 65 -7.41 -10.65 0.54
CA THR A 65 -7.82 -12.01 0.20
C THR A 65 -8.30 -12.14 -1.24
N ASN A 66 -8.12 -13.34 -1.81
CA ASN A 66 -8.74 -13.76 -3.06
C ASN A 66 -9.99 -14.63 -2.85
N LYS A 67 -10.40 -14.83 -1.60
CA LYS A 67 -11.59 -15.58 -1.19
C LYS A 67 -12.72 -14.62 -0.82
N PRO A 68 -13.99 -15.05 -0.90
CA PRO A 68 -15.10 -14.25 -0.37
C PRO A 68 -14.91 -14.03 1.13
N VAL A 69 -15.25 -12.83 1.62
CA VAL A 69 -15.30 -12.56 3.07
C VAL A 69 -16.54 -13.24 3.64
N ILE A 70 -16.35 -14.05 4.68
CA ILE A 70 -17.44 -14.74 5.38
C ILE A 70 -17.86 -13.91 6.60
N PHE A 71 -19.16 -13.80 6.86
CA PHE A 71 -19.64 -13.15 8.08
C PHE A 71 -19.81 -14.17 9.20
N ILE A 72 -19.40 -13.81 10.42
CA ILE A 72 -19.52 -14.72 11.57
C ILE A 72 -20.97 -15.16 11.83
N LYS A 73 -21.96 -14.34 11.45
CA LYS A 73 -23.41 -14.61 11.47
C LYS A 73 -23.80 -15.86 10.68
N GLU A 74 -23.03 -16.23 9.65
CA GLU A 74 -23.27 -17.46 8.87
C GLU A 74 -23.07 -18.74 9.69
N PHE A 75 -22.39 -18.61 10.83
CA PHE A 75 -22.15 -19.67 11.79
C PHE A 75 -23.07 -19.62 13.01
N ASP A 76 -24.07 -18.73 13.04
CA ASP A 76 -24.99 -18.63 14.17
C ASP A 76 -25.68 -19.98 14.44
N GLY A 77 -25.72 -20.36 15.72
CA GLY A 77 -26.26 -21.66 16.18
C GLY A 77 -25.39 -22.87 15.84
N LYS A 78 -24.23 -22.70 15.19
CA LYS A 78 -23.32 -23.79 14.82
C LYS A 78 -22.09 -23.79 15.73
N LYS A 79 -21.64 -24.98 16.12
CA LYS A 79 -20.33 -25.17 16.74
C LYS A 79 -19.29 -25.37 15.63
N ILE A 80 -18.40 -24.40 15.44
CA ILE A 80 -17.33 -24.44 14.45
C ILE A 80 -15.98 -24.60 15.13
N CYS A 81 -15.09 -25.39 14.55
CA CYS A 81 -13.72 -25.55 15.01
C CYS A 81 -12.76 -25.07 13.92
N PHE A 82 -11.97 -24.03 14.21
CA PHE A 82 -10.89 -23.59 13.33
C PHE A 82 -9.61 -24.32 13.72
N ARG A 83 -8.94 -24.93 12.73
CA ARG A 83 -7.63 -25.55 12.96
C ARG A 83 -6.57 -24.51 13.29
N ASP A 84 -6.53 -23.44 12.49
CA ASP A 84 -5.61 -22.31 12.64
C ASP A 84 -6.39 -21.00 12.44
N ALA A 85 -6.30 -20.09 13.40
CA ALA A 85 -6.92 -18.78 13.33
C ALA A 85 -5.98 -17.70 13.86
N VAL A 86 -5.93 -16.58 13.15
CA VAL A 86 -5.20 -15.37 13.53
C VAL A 86 -6.22 -14.27 13.76
N PHE A 87 -6.18 -13.67 14.94
CA PHE A 87 -7.00 -12.52 15.26
C PHE A 87 -6.27 -11.25 14.82
N SER A 88 -6.95 -10.39 14.06
CA SER A 88 -6.40 -9.09 13.68
C SER A 88 -6.12 -8.26 14.93
N LEU A 89 -5.14 -7.37 14.83
CA LEU A 89 -4.96 -6.33 15.84
C LEU A 89 -6.27 -5.54 15.98
N LEU A 90 -6.59 -5.17 17.21
CA LEU A 90 -7.86 -4.52 17.51
C LEU A 90 -7.89 -3.11 16.93
N ALA A 91 -8.84 -2.88 16.04
CA ALA A 91 -9.16 -1.54 15.59
C ALA A 91 -9.84 -0.74 16.72
N ARG A 92 -9.68 0.58 16.69
CA ARG A 92 -10.31 1.53 17.63
C ARG A 92 -9.99 1.32 19.12
N MET A 93 -8.93 0.58 19.43
CA MET A 93 -8.40 0.53 20.79
C MET A 93 -7.94 1.93 21.21
N ARG A 94 -8.25 2.35 22.45
CA ARG A 94 -7.76 3.62 22.99
C ARG A 94 -6.22 3.57 23.04
N TYR A 95 -5.57 4.59 22.51
CA TYR A 95 -4.11 4.61 22.29
C TYR A 95 -3.59 3.52 21.34
N GLY A 96 -4.49 2.89 20.57
CA GLY A 96 -4.13 1.92 19.54
C GLY A 96 -3.54 2.60 18.31
N LEU A 97 -3.16 1.79 17.33
CA LEU A 97 -2.69 2.27 16.02
C LEU A 97 -3.87 2.88 15.25
N TYR A 98 -3.67 4.07 14.67
CA TYR A 98 -4.65 4.88 13.92
C TYR A 98 -5.58 5.75 14.78
N TYR A 99 -6.28 5.17 15.75
CA TYR A 99 -7.34 5.88 16.49
C TYR A 99 -6.82 6.47 17.80
N ASN A 100 -6.72 7.80 17.88
CA ASN A 100 -6.19 8.52 19.04
C ASN A 100 -4.78 8.05 19.46
N THR A 101 -3.94 7.70 18.47
CA THR A 101 -2.54 7.35 18.72
C THR A 101 -1.80 8.58 19.25
N PRO A 102 -1.21 8.53 20.45
CA PRO A 102 -0.44 9.65 20.95
C PRO A 102 0.81 9.84 20.08
N LEU A 103 0.90 10.99 19.42
CA LEU A 103 2.04 11.30 18.56
C LEU A 103 3.07 12.13 19.32
N VAL A 104 4.31 11.65 19.32
CA VAL A 104 5.45 12.45 19.78
C VAL A 104 5.51 13.73 18.95
N PRO A 105 5.70 14.91 19.57
CA PRO A 105 5.85 16.17 18.85
C PRO A 105 6.95 16.06 17.77
N ASN A 106 6.75 16.74 16.65
CA ASN A 106 7.68 16.76 15.50
C ASN A 106 7.86 15.43 14.74
N CYS A 107 7.35 14.29 15.23
CA CYS A 107 7.30 13.07 14.43
C CYS A 107 6.24 13.18 13.32
N HIS A 108 6.62 12.76 12.12
CA HIS A 108 5.78 12.72 10.92
C HIS A 108 6.26 11.62 9.95
N GLY A 109 5.40 11.20 9.02
CA GLY A 109 5.76 10.28 7.93
C GLY A 109 6.07 8.86 8.41
N SER A 110 5.12 8.21 9.07
CA SER A 110 5.27 6.84 9.55
C SER A 110 5.47 5.85 8.39
N GLY A 111 6.53 5.04 8.48
CA GLY A 111 6.79 3.96 7.54
C GLY A 111 5.63 2.96 7.43
N LEU A 112 4.91 2.71 8.53
CA LEU A 112 3.73 1.84 8.54
C LEU A 112 2.61 2.42 7.65
N PHE A 113 2.31 3.71 7.78
CA PHE A 113 1.27 4.38 7.00
C PHE A 113 1.66 4.49 5.51
N HIS A 114 2.94 4.72 5.22
CA HIS A 114 3.46 4.72 3.86
C HIS A 114 3.36 3.34 3.20
N ALA A 115 3.77 2.29 3.92
CA ALA A 115 3.74 0.92 3.42
C ALA A 115 2.30 0.44 3.25
N PHE A 116 1.40 0.76 4.18
CA PHE A 116 -0.03 0.47 4.06
C PHE A 116 -0.66 1.14 2.85
N SER A 117 -0.45 2.45 2.68
CA SER A 117 -0.98 3.19 1.52
C SER A 117 -0.49 2.59 0.20
N SER A 118 0.81 2.36 0.09
CA SER A 118 1.42 1.75 -1.11
C SER A 118 0.89 0.35 -1.37
N TYR A 119 0.73 -0.47 -0.32
CA TYR A 119 0.19 -1.82 -0.41
C TYR A 119 -1.23 -1.83 -0.98
N ILE A 120 -2.13 -0.98 -0.46
CA ILE A 120 -3.50 -0.90 -0.96
C ILE A 120 -3.53 -0.44 -2.42
N LEU A 121 -2.79 0.62 -2.75
CA LEU A 121 -2.73 1.17 -4.11
C LEU A 121 -2.19 0.14 -5.11
N GLU A 122 -1.12 -0.57 -4.75
CA GLU A 122 -0.54 -1.63 -5.60
C GLU A 122 -1.52 -2.79 -5.79
N LYS A 123 -2.11 -3.31 -4.71
CA LYS A 123 -3.01 -4.47 -4.80
C LYS A 123 -4.33 -4.18 -5.49
N LEU A 124 -4.77 -2.93 -5.47
CA LEU A 124 -5.94 -2.46 -6.23
C LEU A 124 -5.58 -1.90 -7.61
N ASN A 125 -4.32 -2.01 -8.04
CA ASN A 125 -3.83 -1.55 -9.35
C ASN A 125 -4.13 -0.06 -9.63
N ILE A 126 -3.98 0.79 -8.62
CA ILE A 126 -4.18 2.23 -8.73
C ILE A 126 -2.87 2.89 -9.16
N SER A 127 -2.87 3.49 -10.36
CA SER A 127 -1.69 4.11 -10.94
C SER A 127 -1.52 5.58 -10.56
N GLN A 128 -0.27 5.99 -10.38
CA GLN A 128 0.15 7.37 -10.15
C GLN A 128 0.62 7.99 -11.48
N ASN A 129 0.01 9.10 -11.89
CA ASN A 129 0.28 9.72 -13.20
C ASN A 129 1.34 10.83 -13.15
N GLY A 130 2.09 10.96 -12.06
CA GLY A 130 3.03 12.03 -11.74
C GLY A 130 2.37 13.41 -11.56
N PRO A 131 3.14 14.45 -11.19
CA PRO A 131 2.67 15.83 -11.20
C PRO A 131 2.42 16.35 -12.63
N LEU A 132 1.60 17.41 -12.74
CA LEU A 132 1.42 18.16 -13.99
C LEU A 132 2.41 19.33 -14.03
N ARG A 133 2.95 19.64 -15.21
CA ARG A 133 4.05 20.63 -15.36
C ARG A 133 3.67 22.06 -14.97
N LYS A 134 2.48 22.52 -15.37
CA LYS A 134 2.04 23.93 -15.22
C LYS A 134 0.76 24.10 -14.39
N LYS A 135 0.24 22.99 -13.86
CA LYS A 135 -1.07 22.95 -13.20
C LYS A 135 -0.94 22.19 -11.89
N ILE A 136 -1.68 22.63 -10.88
CA ILE A 136 -1.86 21.90 -9.63
C ILE A 136 -3.26 21.31 -9.68
N ARG A 137 -3.39 20.02 -9.40
CA ARG A 137 -4.69 19.38 -9.31
C ARG A 137 -5.25 19.57 -7.91
N ILE A 138 -6.33 20.31 -7.84
CA ILE A 138 -7.03 20.57 -6.61
C ILE A 138 -8.36 19.82 -6.66
N THR A 139 -8.62 19.04 -5.63
CA THR A 139 -9.87 18.26 -5.50
C THR A 139 -10.61 18.73 -4.27
N LEU A 140 -11.85 19.18 -4.46
CA LEU A 140 -12.75 19.55 -3.39
C LEU A 140 -13.77 18.43 -3.15
N LEU A 141 -13.72 17.84 -1.96
CA LEU A 141 -14.69 16.85 -1.52
C LEU A 141 -15.97 17.55 -1.04
N THR A 142 -17.01 17.50 -1.89
CA THR A 142 -18.35 17.97 -1.51
C THR A 142 -19.12 16.90 -0.73
N ARG A 143 -20.13 17.33 0.04
CA ARG A 143 -20.89 16.47 0.96
C ARG A 143 -22.38 16.54 0.68
N SER A 144 -22.99 15.36 0.55
CA SER A 144 -24.45 15.18 0.50
C SER A 144 -25.09 14.82 1.86
N THR A 145 -24.34 14.99 2.97
CA THR A 145 -24.84 14.71 4.33
C THR A 145 -25.67 15.87 4.88
N LYS A 146 -26.56 15.61 5.85
CA LYS A 146 -27.42 16.64 6.49
C LYS A 146 -26.62 17.79 7.14
N HIS A 147 -25.44 17.48 7.65
CA HIS A 147 -24.58 18.40 8.39
C HIS A 147 -23.18 18.46 7.80
N ARG A 148 -22.41 19.47 8.22
CA ARG A 148 -21.04 19.78 7.78
C ARG A 148 -20.98 19.96 6.26
N ARG A 149 -21.97 20.64 5.68
CA ARG A 149 -21.92 21.11 4.29
C ARG A 149 -21.30 22.51 4.24
N ILE A 150 -20.58 22.77 3.16
CA ILE A 150 -20.16 24.12 2.79
C ILE A 150 -21.35 24.71 2.01
N LEU A 151 -21.94 25.79 2.50
CA LEU A 151 -23.16 26.34 1.90
C LEU A 151 -22.87 27.21 0.67
N ASN A 152 -21.73 27.89 0.66
CA ASN A 152 -21.27 28.72 -0.44
C ASN A 152 -20.18 28.03 -1.29
N GLU A 153 -20.35 26.72 -1.58
CA GLU A 153 -19.40 25.93 -2.39
C GLU A 153 -19.11 26.59 -3.74
N ASN A 154 -20.13 27.15 -4.40
CA ASN A 154 -20.00 27.81 -5.70
C ASN A 154 -19.10 29.06 -5.65
N GLU A 155 -19.11 29.80 -4.53
CA GLU A 155 -18.30 31.01 -4.35
C GLU A 155 -16.84 30.68 -4.05
N VAL A 156 -16.59 29.62 -3.29
CA VAL A 156 -15.21 29.19 -3.00
C VAL A 156 -14.58 28.44 -4.18
N ASN A 157 -15.40 27.88 -5.08
CA ASN A 157 -15.00 27.18 -6.31
C ASN A 157 -14.68 28.11 -7.50
N ILE A 158 -14.39 29.40 -7.28
CA ILE A 158 -13.92 30.33 -8.35
C ILE A 158 -12.62 29.84 -9.01
N PHE A 159 -11.82 29.06 -8.28
CA PHE A 159 -10.60 28.43 -8.78
C PHE A 159 -10.93 27.04 -9.35
N ILE A 160 -10.20 26.62 -10.40
CA ILE A 160 -10.43 25.38 -11.19
C ILE A 160 -10.26 24.12 -10.30
N PHE A 161 -11.26 23.78 -9.50
CA PHE A 161 -11.29 22.55 -8.72
C PHE A 161 -11.99 21.45 -9.49
N ILE A 162 -11.49 20.22 -9.35
CA ILE A 162 -12.33 19.06 -9.59
C ILE A 162 -13.18 18.89 -8.32
N VAL A 163 -14.43 19.35 -8.37
CA VAL A 163 -15.41 19.10 -7.29
C VAL A 163 -15.91 17.67 -7.44
N VAL A 164 -15.76 16.87 -6.39
CA VAL A 164 -16.11 15.44 -6.45
C VAL A 164 -17.04 15.05 -5.31
N LEU A 165 -18.11 14.35 -5.66
CA LEU A 165 -18.99 13.66 -4.72
C LEU A 165 -18.68 12.16 -4.72
N PHE A 166 -17.73 11.74 -3.88
CA PHE A 166 -17.27 10.34 -3.83
C PHE A 166 -18.38 9.32 -3.53
N ARG A 167 -19.47 9.72 -2.86
CA ARG A 167 -20.60 8.82 -2.56
C ARG A 167 -21.23 8.18 -3.80
N LEU A 168 -21.12 8.80 -4.97
CA LEU A 168 -21.70 8.29 -6.23
C LEU A 168 -20.70 7.47 -7.06
N MET A 169 -19.52 7.15 -6.51
CA MET A 169 -18.42 6.52 -7.25
C MET A 169 -17.98 5.23 -6.55
N LYS A 170 -17.49 4.27 -7.34
CA LYS A 170 -16.79 3.10 -6.80
C LYS A 170 -15.52 3.53 -6.09
N PHE A 171 -15.13 2.80 -5.05
CA PHE A 171 -14.00 3.19 -4.21
C PHE A 171 -12.68 3.24 -4.99
N SER A 172 -12.44 2.29 -5.89
CA SER A 172 -11.30 2.29 -6.81
C SER A 172 -11.20 3.57 -7.65
N ASP A 173 -12.32 4.10 -8.14
CA ASP A 173 -12.32 5.37 -8.90
C ASP A 173 -12.07 6.58 -7.99
N GLN A 174 -12.58 6.55 -6.75
CA GLN A 174 -12.24 7.56 -5.74
C GLN A 174 -10.72 7.57 -5.47
N LEU A 175 -10.09 6.39 -5.37
CA LEU A 175 -8.64 6.25 -5.20
C LEU A 175 -7.85 6.77 -6.41
N LYS A 176 -8.29 6.52 -7.64
CA LYS A 176 -7.64 7.07 -8.85
C LYS A 176 -7.60 8.58 -8.84
N ILE A 177 -8.68 9.23 -8.42
CA ILE A 177 -8.73 10.69 -8.24
C ILE A 177 -7.78 11.09 -7.11
N THR A 178 -7.97 10.53 -5.92
CA THR A 178 -7.22 10.87 -4.70
C THR A 178 -5.72 10.75 -4.91
N HIS A 179 -5.25 9.65 -5.49
CA HIS A 179 -3.83 9.39 -5.69
C HIS A 179 -3.18 10.31 -6.75
N ASN A 180 -4.02 11.01 -7.52
CA ASN A 180 -3.62 12.02 -8.49
C ASN A 180 -4.05 13.44 -8.09
N THR A 181 -4.38 13.66 -6.82
CA THR A 181 -4.67 14.99 -6.27
C THR A 181 -3.41 15.59 -5.63
N ASP A 182 -3.12 16.86 -5.91
CA ASP A 182 -1.98 17.57 -5.30
C ASP A 182 -2.41 18.40 -4.07
N ILE A 183 -3.64 18.94 -4.08
CA ILE A 183 -4.27 19.58 -2.92
C ILE A 183 -5.66 18.97 -2.72
N PHE A 184 -5.86 18.29 -1.60
CA PHE A 184 -7.14 17.69 -1.26
C PHE A 184 -7.86 18.54 -0.21
N ILE A 185 -9.03 19.05 -0.55
CA ILE A 185 -9.80 19.96 0.29
C ILE A 185 -11.08 19.26 0.72
N GLY A 186 -11.41 19.34 2.01
CA GLY A 186 -12.65 18.75 2.50
C GLY A 186 -13.05 19.24 3.88
N MET A 187 -14.35 19.14 4.15
CA MET A 187 -14.94 19.48 5.44
C MET A 187 -14.85 18.27 6.39
N HIS A 188 -14.55 18.49 7.68
CA HIS A 188 -14.32 17.44 8.69
C HIS A 188 -15.30 16.25 8.59
N GLY A 189 -14.76 15.05 8.47
CA GLY A 189 -15.51 13.79 8.49
C GLY A 189 -14.87 12.70 7.65
N SER A 190 -15.49 11.53 7.63
CA SER A 190 -14.86 10.27 7.19
C SER A 190 -14.21 10.31 5.81
N GLY A 191 -14.74 11.09 4.86
CA GLY A 191 -14.11 11.24 3.54
C GLY A 191 -12.75 11.94 3.55
N LEU A 192 -12.36 12.66 4.60
CA LEU A 192 -10.98 13.18 4.73
C LEU A 192 -9.95 12.05 4.89
N THR A 193 -10.38 10.82 5.20
CA THR A 193 -9.51 9.63 5.26
C THR A 193 -8.84 9.32 3.91
N HIS A 194 -9.37 9.84 2.81
CA HIS A 194 -8.68 9.83 1.51
C HIS A 194 -7.26 10.42 1.57
N LEU A 195 -6.95 11.26 2.58
CA LEU A 195 -5.60 11.77 2.80
C LEU A 195 -4.53 10.67 2.88
N LEU A 196 -4.90 9.44 3.29
CA LEU A 196 -4.01 8.28 3.34
C LEU A 196 -3.44 7.88 1.98
N PHE A 197 -4.16 8.20 0.89
CA PHE A 197 -3.83 7.77 -0.47
C PHE A 197 -3.30 8.91 -1.35
N LEU A 198 -3.11 10.09 -0.77
CA LEU A 198 -2.49 11.22 -1.46
C LEU A 198 -1.02 10.93 -1.80
N PRO A 199 -0.50 11.49 -2.90
CA PRO A 199 0.92 11.40 -3.20
C PRO A 199 1.74 12.15 -2.14
N TYR A 200 3.01 11.78 -1.98
CA TYR A 200 3.86 12.27 -0.89
C TYR A 200 4.07 13.79 -0.88
N TRP A 201 4.06 14.42 -2.05
CA TRP A 201 4.18 15.89 -2.17
C TRP A 201 2.88 16.65 -1.85
N ALA A 202 1.75 15.96 -1.71
CA ALA A 202 0.46 16.60 -1.61
C ALA A 202 0.24 17.32 -0.27
N SER A 203 -0.80 18.14 -0.25
CA SER A 203 -1.32 18.77 0.95
C SER A 203 -2.81 18.49 1.12
N VAL A 204 -3.26 18.50 2.37
CA VAL A 204 -4.67 18.41 2.76
C VAL A 204 -5.10 19.71 3.42
N PHE A 205 -6.25 20.23 3.02
CA PHE A 205 -6.91 21.35 3.66
C PHE A 205 -8.24 20.89 4.26
N GLU A 206 -8.24 20.70 5.58
CA GLU A 206 -9.47 20.51 6.34
C GLU A 206 -10.14 21.87 6.55
N VAL A 207 -11.25 22.12 5.85
CA VAL A 207 -11.85 23.46 5.80
C VAL A 207 -12.24 23.98 7.19
N TYR A 208 -12.61 23.08 8.11
CA TYR A 208 -12.75 23.38 9.54
C TYR A 208 -12.85 22.06 10.33
N ASP A 209 -12.09 21.92 11.41
CA ASP A 209 -11.99 20.67 12.19
C ASP A 209 -13.21 20.36 13.07
N CYS A 210 -14.21 21.26 13.13
CA CYS A 210 -15.40 21.11 13.95
C CYS A 210 -15.11 20.93 15.46
N GLY A 211 -14.01 21.51 15.95
CA GLY A 211 -13.56 21.39 17.34
C GLY A 211 -12.72 20.14 17.61
N ASP A 212 -12.45 19.33 16.58
CA ASP A 212 -11.71 18.06 16.70
C ASP A 212 -10.34 18.17 16.04
N LYS A 213 -9.54 19.10 16.56
CA LYS A 213 -8.26 19.57 16.00
C LYS A 213 -7.30 18.43 15.66
N TYR A 214 -7.22 17.41 16.49
CA TYR A 214 -6.18 16.37 16.38
C TYR A 214 -6.56 15.22 15.45
N CYS A 215 -7.85 14.99 15.19
CA CYS A 215 -8.32 13.81 14.45
C CYS A 215 -7.67 13.64 13.07
N TYR A 216 -7.81 14.60 12.16
CA TYR A 216 -7.19 14.52 10.83
C TYR A 216 -5.80 15.15 10.76
N SER A 217 -5.45 16.07 11.67
CA SER A 217 -4.10 16.64 11.70
C SER A 217 -3.06 15.60 12.10
N ASP A 218 -3.35 14.75 13.10
CA ASP A 218 -2.47 13.65 13.47
C ASP A 218 -2.43 12.55 12.40
N LEU A 219 -3.56 12.26 11.75
CA LEU A 219 -3.59 11.31 10.63
C LEU A 219 -2.74 11.81 9.44
N ALA A 220 -2.82 13.11 9.12
CA ALA A 220 -2.01 13.73 8.10
C ALA A 220 -0.51 13.71 8.45
N ARG A 221 -0.17 13.96 9.72
CA ARG A 221 1.21 13.82 10.24
C ARG A 221 1.71 12.38 10.11
N LEU A 222 0.91 11.39 10.49
CA LEU A 222 1.25 9.97 10.35
C LEU A 222 1.49 9.59 8.89
N LYS A 223 0.65 10.06 7.97
CA LYS A 223 0.83 9.85 6.52
C LYS A 223 1.97 10.69 5.91
N GLY A 224 2.46 11.70 6.62
CA GLY A 224 3.53 12.59 6.15
C GLY A 224 3.08 13.63 5.11
N VAL A 225 1.78 13.94 5.04
CA VAL A 225 1.24 14.98 4.13
C VAL A 225 1.02 16.29 4.89
N LYS A 226 1.21 17.43 4.20
CA LYS A 226 1.07 18.73 4.85
C LYS A 226 -0.39 19.04 5.13
N TYR A 227 -0.69 19.36 6.38
CA TYR A 227 -2.03 19.70 6.84
C TYR A 227 -2.23 21.21 6.99
N PHE A 228 -3.34 21.70 6.44
CA PHE A 228 -3.87 23.05 6.60
C PHE A 228 -5.28 22.97 7.20
N THR A 229 -5.63 23.96 8.03
CA THR A 229 -6.97 24.13 8.59
C THR A 229 -7.34 25.62 8.67
N TRP A 230 -8.60 25.91 8.94
CA TRP A 230 -9.08 27.27 9.11
C TRP A 230 -8.35 28.00 10.23
N GLN A 231 -7.93 29.23 9.97
CA GLN A 231 -7.16 30.03 10.94
C GLN A 231 -8.01 31.11 11.60
N THR A 232 -8.95 31.70 10.84
CA THR A 232 -9.63 32.93 11.25
C THR A 232 -11.11 32.68 11.54
N MET A 233 -11.44 32.27 12.78
CA MET A 233 -12.79 31.78 13.14
C MET A 233 -13.92 32.78 12.89
N HIS A 234 -13.70 34.09 13.04
CA HIS A 234 -14.72 35.11 12.75
C HIS A 234 -15.08 35.24 11.26
N LYS A 235 -14.25 34.68 10.36
CA LYS A 235 -14.48 34.60 8.92
C LYS A 235 -15.24 33.35 8.48
N MET A 236 -15.80 32.61 9.44
CA MET A 236 -16.65 31.45 9.20
C MET A 236 -17.98 31.67 9.92
N LYS A 237 -19.11 31.41 9.25
CA LYS A 237 -20.44 31.54 9.87
C LYS A 237 -21.13 30.18 9.93
N ARG A 238 -21.73 29.90 11.08
CA ARG A 238 -22.55 28.70 11.31
C ARG A 238 -23.97 28.98 10.83
N GLN A 239 -24.59 28.01 10.14
CA GLN A 239 -25.99 28.12 9.73
C GLN A 239 -26.93 28.12 10.96
N ASN A 240 -26.62 27.31 11.96
CA ASN A 240 -27.39 27.20 13.20
C ASN A 240 -26.53 26.62 14.33
N GLN A 241 -27.11 26.48 15.52
CA GLN A 241 -26.43 25.92 16.69
C GLN A 241 -26.09 24.41 16.54
N GLY A 242 -26.76 23.69 15.64
CA GLY A 242 -26.53 22.26 15.38
C GLY A 242 -26.91 21.38 16.56
N LYS A 243 -28.18 20.99 16.66
CA LYS A 243 -28.69 20.19 17.77
C LYS A 243 -28.43 18.70 17.56
N HIS A 244 -27.66 18.09 18.45
CA HIS A 244 -27.56 16.64 18.62
C HIS A 244 -28.64 16.15 19.59
N PRO A 245 -29.32 15.01 19.33
CA PRO A 245 -30.40 14.51 20.20
C PRO A 245 -29.99 14.33 21.67
N THR A 246 -28.73 14.00 21.94
CA THR A 246 -28.25 13.65 23.29
C THR A 246 -27.26 14.64 23.87
N ILE A 247 -26.55 15.42 23.04
CA ILE A 247 -25.38 16.24 23.46
C ILE A 247 -25.68 17.74 23.33
N GLY A 248 -26.84 18.11 22.78
CA GLY A 248 -27.20 19.51 22.56
C GLY A 248 -26.42 20.14 21.39
N SER A 249 -26.11 21.44 21.49
CA SER A 249 -25.44 22.21 20.44
C SER A 249 -24.01 21.70 20.19
N HIS A 250 -23.71 21.27 18.96
CA HIS A 250 -22.41 20.72 18.63
C HIS A 250 -22.00 21.08 17.18
N ALA A 251 -20.74 21.49 16.99
CA ALA A 251 -20.20 21.97 15.71
C ALA A 251 -20.39 20.97 14.56
N LYS A 252 -20.22 19.68 14.85
CA LYS A 252 -20.47 18.60 13.89
C LYS A 252 -21.93 18.51 13.37
N PHE A 253 -22.92 19.12 14.01
CA PHE A 253 -24.35 19.00 13.62
C PHE A 253 -24.92 20.27 12.97
N THR A 254 -24.07 21.10 12.38
CA THR A 254 -24.50 22.28 11.59
C THR A 254 -23.77 22.38 10.25
N ASN A 255 -24.17 23.33 9.42
CA ASN A 255 -23.54 23.68 8.14
C ASN A 255 -22.84 25.04 8.24
N TYR A 256 -21.96 25.35 7.30
CA TYR A 256 -21.05 26.48 7.40
C TYR A 256 -20.96 27.26 6.09
N THR A 257 -20.82 28.58 6.19
CA THR A 257 -20.33 29.44 5.11
C THR A 257 -18.93 29.96 5.47
N PHE A 258 -18.10 30.14 4.45
CA PHE A 258 -16.69 30.52 4.62
C PHE A 258 -16.37 31.76 3.80
N ASP A 259 -15.53 32.63 4.35
CA ASP A 259 -14.98 33.78 3.63
C ASP A 259 -14.12 33.32 2.44
N VAL A 260 -14.47 33.79 1.25
CA VAL A 260 -13.83 33.37 -0.01
C VAL A 260 -12.36 33.80 -0.05
N VAL A 261 -12.05 34.99 0.48
CA VAL A 261 -10.70 35.55 0.48
C VAL A 261 -9.78 34.73 1.39
N GLU A 262 -10.22 34.42 2.60
CA GLU A 262 -9.47 33.56 3.51
C GLU A 262 -9.31 32.13 2.98
N PHE A 263 -10.36 31.57 2.38
CA PHE A 263 -10.28 30.25 1.74
C PHE A 263 -9.21 30.24 0.63
N SER A 264 -9.25 31.21 -0.27
CA SER A 264 -8.28 31.37 -1.36
C SER A 264 -6.85 31.58 -0.84
N ARG A 265 -6.69 32.36 0.23
CA ARG A 265 -5.39 32.58 0.88
C ARG A 265 -4.78 31.27 1.41
N ILE A 266 -5.58 30.40 2.02
CA ILE A 266 -5.12 29.10 2.53
C ILE A 266 -4.79 28.14 1.36
N VAL A 267 -5.64 28.09 0.34
CA VAL A 267 -5.38 27.29 -0.88
C VAL A 267 -4.10 27.73 -1.58
N SER A 268 -3.83 29.04 -1.63
CA SER A 268 -2.59 29.58 -2.19
C SER A 268 -1.36 29.12 -1.40
N LYS A 269 -1.41 29.17 -0.05
CA LYS A 269 -0.35 28.63 0.81
C LYS A 269 -0.12 27.12 0.59
N ALA A 270 -1.20 26.36 0.41
CA ALA A 270 -1.11 24.93 0.11
C ALA A 270 -0.49 24.68 -1.28
N ALA A 271 -0.85 25.49 -2.28
CA ALA A 271 -0.26 25.44 -3.61
C ALA A 271 1.23 25.77 -3.60
N ASP A 272 1.65 26.78 -2.85
CA ASP A 272 3.07 27.15 -2.73
C ASP A 272 3.87 26.05 -2.04
N TYR A 273 3.30 25.41 -1.01
CA TYR A 273 3.92 24.23 -0.39
C TYR A 273 4.16 23.10 -1.41
N VAL A 274 3.15 22.77 -2.23
CA VAL A 274 3.27 21.73 -3.26
C VAL A 274 4.32 22.10 -4.31
N ARG A 275 4.32 23.34 -4.81
CA ARG A 275 5.29 23.81 -5.82
C ARG A 275 6.73 23.77 -5.32
N ASN A 276 6.92 24.04 -4.04
CA ASN A 276 8.24 24.08 -3.39
C ASN A 276 8.68 22.71 -2.88
N ASN A 277 7.85 21.67 -3.01
CA ASN A 277 8.21 20.32 -2.61
C ASN A 277 9.27 19.74 -3.57
N GLN A 278 10.37 19.23 -3.01
CA GLN A 278 11.51 18.73 -3.78
C GLN A 278 11.13 17.55 -4.69
N GLU A 279 10.32 16.62 -4.18
CA GLU A 279 9.86 15.46 -4.95
C GLU A 279 8.96 15.88 -6.11
N PHE A 280 8.06 16.85 -5.88
CA PHE A 280 7.24 17.43 -6.93
C PHE A 280 8.11 18.04 -8.04
N GLN A 281 9.08 18.89 -7.67
CA GLN A 281 9.99 19.54 -8.63
C GLN A 281 10.81 18.52 -9.43
N HIS A 282 11.40 17.53 -8.74
CA HIS A 282 12.18 16.48 -9.38
C HIS A 282 11.34 15.65 -10.36
N LEU A 283 10.10 15.29 -10.01
CA LEU A 283 9.19 14.56 -10.88
C LEU A 283 8.69 15.40 -12.06
N VAL A 284 8.50 16.71 -11.88
CA VAL A 284 8.19 17.62 -12.98
C VAL A 284 9.37 17.74 -13.95
N GLN A 285 10.60 17.86 -13.43
CA GLN A 285 11.82 17.97 -14.23
C GLN A 285 12.12 16.67 -14.98
N SER A 286 12.09 15.52 -14.32
CA SER A 286 12.32 14.23 -14.99
C SER A 286 11.30 13.92 -16.10
N LYS A 287 10.04 14.35 -15.95
CA LYS A 287 9.05 14.30 -17.03
C LYS A 287 9.38 15.26 -18.16
N HIS A 288 9.87 16.46 -17.84
CA HIS A 288 10.33 17.42 -18.84
C HIS A 288 11.44 16.82 -19.69
N ASP A 289 12.45 16.22 -19.05
CA ASP A 289 13.61 15.65 -19.72
C ASP A 289 13.20 14.45 -20.58
N LYS A 290 12.33 13.55 -20.07
CA LYS A 290 11.75 12.45 -20.87
C LYS A 290 10.89 12.93 -22.06
N MET A 291 10.27 14.11 -21.99
CA MET A 291 9.55 14.70 -23.13
C MET A 291 10.49 15.40 -24.11
N ALA A 292 11.55 16.04 -23.62
CA ALA A 292 12.58 16.68 -24.44
C ALA A 292 13.40 15.66 -25.24
N ASP A 293 13.61 14.47 -24.68
CA ASP A 293 14.32 13.35 -25.32
C ASP A 293 13.46 12.60 -26.37
N ARG A 294 12.17 12.96 -26.52
CA ARG A 294 11.33 12.48 -27.63
C ARG A 294 11.51 13.42 -28.83
N PRO A 295 12.13 12.97 -29.94
CA PRO A 295 12.31 13.84 -31.11
C PRO A 295 10.96 14.34 -31.60
N GLY A 296 10.80 15.67 -31.64
CA GLY A 296 9.59 16.32 -32.12
C GLY A 296 9.29 15.96 -33.58
N VAL A 297 8.07 16.20 -34.06
CA VAL A 297 7.65 15.82 -35.42
C VAL A 297 8.64 16.33 -36.49
N LEU A 298 9.12 17.57 -36.35
CA LEU A 298 10.15 18.15 -37.22
C LEU A 298 11.50 17.43 -37.13
N THR A 299 11.96 17.08 -35.93
CA THR A 299 13.18 16.28 -35.74
C THR A 299 13.03 14.88 -36.31
N ARG A 300 11.82 14.31 -36.24
CA ARG A 300 11.50 12.98 -36.79
C ARG A 300 11.45 13.01 -38.31
N LEU A 301 10.86 14.05 -38.90
CA LEU A 301 10.85 14.30 -40.34
C LEU A 301 12.26 14.61 -40.86
N PHE A 302 13.05 15.38 -40.13
CA PHE A 302 14.45 15.64 -40.45
C PHE A 302 15.29 14.37 -40.34
N ASN A 303 15.07 13.53 -39.34
CA ASN A 303 15.75 12.23 -39.23
C ASN A 303 15.33 11.27 -40.35
N LEU A 304 14.06 11.26 -40.76
CA LEU A 304 13.58 10.50 -41.92
C LEU A 304 14.18 11.02 -43.23
N PHE A 305 14.31 12.35 -43.37
CA PHE A 305 14.98 13.00 -44.50
C PHE A 305 16.48 12.67 -44.54
N VAL A 306 17.19 12.80 -43.42
CA VAL A 306 18.61 12.40 -43.28
C VAL A 306 18.79 10.90 -43.52
N GLN A 307 17.84 10.05 -43.11
CA GLN A 307 17.83 8.62 -43.44
C GLN A 307 17.56 8.36 -44.92
N SER A 308 16.74 9.19 -45.59
CA SER A 308 16.53 9.11 -47.04
C SER A 308 17.74 9.52 -47.87
N LEU A 309 18.66 10.29 -47.27
CA LEU A 309 19.95 10.69 -47.86
C LEU A 309 21.08 9.69 -47.59
N LYS A 310 20.85 8.61 -46.82
CA LYS A 310 21.85 7.55 -46.65
C LYS A 310 21.77 6.58 -47.84
N PRO A 311 22.88 6.30 -48.55
CA PRO A 311 22.87 5.36 -49.66
C PRO A 311 22.55 3.94 -49.17
N SER A 312 21.69 3.25 -49.92
CA SER A 312 21.34 1.84 -49.65
C SER A 312 22.61 0.98 -49.70
N CYS A 313 22.99 0.39 -48.56
CA CYS A 313 24.15 -0.49 -48.47
C CYS A 313 23.72 -1.92 -48.84
N GLU A 314 24.53 -2.58 -49.66
CA GLU A 314 24.31 -3.98 -49.99
C GLU A 314 24.76 -4.87 -48.81
N ARG A 315 23.83 -5.67 -48.29
CA ARG A 315 24.08 -6.64 -47.22
C ARG A 315 24.46 -7.98 -47.82
N VAL A 316 25.70 -8.40 -47.62
CA VAL A 316 26.17 -9.73 -48.01
C VAL A 316 26.04 -10.65 -46.80
N VAL A 317 25.16 -11.65 -46.88
CA VAL A 317 24.97 -12.65 -45.83
C VAL A 317 26.20 -13.56 -45.78
N VAL A 318 26.74 -13.77 -44.58
CA VAL A 318 27.95 -14.57 -44.34
C VAL A 318 27.68 -15.91 -43.65
N GLY A 319 26.55 -16.05 -42.95
CA GLY A 319 26.20 -17.32 -42.30
C GLY A 319 24.96 -17.25 -41.44
N LYS A 320 24.57 -18.41 -40.90
CA LYS A 320 23.44 -18.57 -39.99
C LYS A 320 23.84 -19.43 -38.80
N ASP A 321 23.18 -19.25 -37.67
CA ASP A 321 23.36 -20.10 -36.49
C ASP A 321 22.16 -21.04 -36.24
N GLN A 322 22.31 -21.90 -35.24
CA GLN A 322 21.30 -22.86 -34.77
C GLN A 322 20.02 -22.23 -34.21
N PHE A 323 20.04 -20.92 -33.90
CA PHE A 323 18.89 -20.17 -33.41
C PHE A 323 18.15 -19.42 -34.53
N GLY A 324 18.61 -19.58 -35.78
CA GLY A 324 18.02 -18.95 -36.95
C GLY A 324 18.45 -17.49 -37.16
N ASN A 325 19.46 -17.01 -36.43
CA ASN A 325 20.02 -15.68 -36.67
C ASN A 325 20.82 -15.68 -37.97
N VAL A 326 20.74 -14.58 -38.73
CA VAL A 326 21.43 -14.41 -40.02
C VAL A 326 22.48 -13.32 -39.91
N TYR A 327 23.74 -13.66 -40.13
CA TYR A 327 24.87 -12.74 -40.01
C TYR A 327 25.25 -12.18 -41.38
N TYR A 328 25.61 -10.91 -41.45
CA TYR A 328 25.93 -10.22 -42.71
C TYR A 328 27.06 -9.20 -42.53
N VAL A 329 27.66 -8.83 -43.65
CA VAL A 329 28.59 -7.70 -43.77
C VAL A 329 27.96 -6.68 -44.72
N GLU A 330 27.82 -5.44 -44.25
CA GLU A 330 27.44 -4.29 -45.08
C GLU A 330 28.69 -3.74 -45.77
N LYS A 331 28.71 -3.83 -47.10
CA LYS A 331 29.74 -3.17 -47.92
C LYS A 331 29.24 -1.78 -48.29
N ALA A 332 30.02 -0.76 -47.97
CA ALA A 332 29.74 0.59 -48.46
C ALA A 332 30.03 0.64 -49.97
N LEU A 333 29.11 1.20 -50.77
CA LEU A 333 29.24 1.33 -52.23
C LEU A 333 30.33 2.33 -52.68
N TYR A 334 31.15 2.85 -51.76
CA TYR A 334 32.25 3.78 -52.04
C TYR A 334 33.54 3.25 -51.39
N GLU A 335 34.60 3.04 -52.18
CA GLU A 335 35.77 2.20 -51.84
C GLU A 335 36.54 2.59 -50.56
N ARG A 336 36.45 3.86 -50.14
CA ARG A 336 37.33 4.44 -49.12
C ARG A 336 37.18 3.79 -47.73
N ALA A 337 36.08 3.07 -47.48
CA ALA A 337 35.93 2.26 -46.27
C ALA A 337 36.45 0.83 -46.53
N LYS A 338 37.76 0.61 -46.29
CA LYS A 338 38.42 -0.70 -46.52
C LYS A 338 37.99 -1.84 -45.58
N THR A 339 36.98 -1.62 -44.74
CA THR A 339 36.33 -2.63 -43.90
C THR A 339 34.82 -2.42 -43.89
N GLY A 340 34.05 -3.42 -44.32
CA GLY A 340 32.59 -3.43 -44.19
C GLY A 340 32.12 -3.66 -42.75
N THR A 341 30.96 -3.12 -42.39
CA THR A 341 30.38 -3.23 -41.04
C THR A 341 29.70 -4.58 -40.85
N ARG A 342 30.02 -5.30 -39.77
CA ARG A 342 29.39 -6.59 -39.42
C ARG A 342 28.08 -6.36 -38.67
N GLY A 343 27.05 -7.15 -39.00
CA GLY A 343 25.75 -7.10 -38.34
C GLY A 343 25.04 -8.46 -38.37
N TYR A 344 23.91 -8.57 -37.67
CA TYR A 344 23.06 -9.76 -37.71
C TYR A 344 21.57 -9.39 -37.68
N LEU A 345 20.74 -10.29 -38.19
CA LEU A 345 19.29 -10.26 -38.09
C LEU A 345 18.84 -11.40 -37.17
N PRO A 346 18.11 -11.11 -36.09
CA PRO A 346 17.67 -12.14 -35.17
C PRO A 346 16.62 -13.04 -35.82
N GLY A 347 16.71 -14.35 -35.61
CA GLY A 347 15.74 -15.34 -36.10
C GLY A 347 14.35 -15.17 -35.48
N ASN A 348 14.31 -14.79 -34.21
CA ASN A 348 13.11 -14.39 -33.48
C ASN A 348 13.29 -12.97 -32.89
N ARG A 349 12.39 -12.04 -33.23
CA ARG A 349 12.47 -10.65 -32.73
C ARG A 349 12.28 -10.54 -31.21
N ALA A 350 11.57 -11.49 -30.58
CA ALA A 350 11.36 -11.48 -29.13
C ALA A 350 12.63 -11.84 -28.33
N ASP A 351 13.49 -12.70 -28.90
CA ASP A 351 14.66 -13.29 -28.23
C ASP A 351 16.00 -12.81 -28.82
N TRP A 352 16.06 -11.53 -29.24
CA TRP A 352 17.19 -10.95 -29.98
C TRP A 352 18.57 -11.01 -29.28
N LYS A 353 18.61 -11.30 -27.97
CA LYS A 353 19.85 -11.41 -27.17
C LYS A 353 20.51 -12.79 -27.24
N GLN A 354 19.88 -13.80 -27.82
CA GLN A 354 20.45 -15.14 -27.94
C GLN A 354 21.41 -15.21 -29.13
N ILE A 355 22.69 -14.94 -28.88
CA ILE A 355 23.78 -15.02 -29.87
C ILE A 355 24.81 -16.04 -29.35
N PRO A 356 25.19 -17.06 -30.13
CA PRO A 356 26.28 -17.97 -29.77
C PRO A 356 27.60 -17.22 -29.61
N THR A 357 28.46 -17.67 -28.69
CA THR A 357 29.69 -16.97 -28.32
C THR A 357 30.63 -16.79 -29.51
N GLU A 358 30.73 -17.78 -30.39
CA GLU A 358 31.54 -17.72 -31.62
C GLU A 358 31.11 -16.58 -32.56
N TRP A 359 29.80 -16.37 -32.70
CA TRP A 359 29.23 -15.30 -33.51
C TRP A 359 29.31 -13.93 -32.81
N GLU A 360 29.19 -13.91 -31.49
CA GLU A 360 29.39 -12.69 -30.69
C GLU A 360 30.82 -12.17 -30.82
N MET A 361 31.82 -13.06 -30.77
CA MET A 361 33.23 -12.71 -30.97
C MET A 361 33.49 -12.21 -32.39
N TRP A 362 32.79 -12.75 -33.39
CA TRP A 362 32.89 -12.28 -34.78
C TRP A 362 32.25 -10.89 -34.96
N LEU A 363 31.08 -10.64 -34.38
CA LEU A 363 30.41 -9.33 -34.41
C LEU A 363 31.24 -8.24 -33.71
N LYS A 364 31.95 -8.60 -32.63
CA LYS A 364 32.82 -7.68 -31.88
C LYS A 364 34.20 -7.47 -32.51
N TYR A 365 34.46 -8.03 -33.70
CA TYR A 365 35.77 -8.01 -34.37
C TYR A 365 36.91 -8.66 -33.57
N ALA A 366 36.59 -9.41 -32.50
CA ALA A 366 37.57 -10.15 -31.71
C ALA A 366 38.15 -11.35 -32.48
N ARG A 367 37.37 -11.91 -33.43
CA ARG A 367 37.85 -12.85 -34.46
C ARG A 367 37.66 -12.28 -35.85
N LYS A 368 38.59 -12.56 -36.77
CA LYS A 368 38.51 -12.11 -38.17
C LYS A 368 37.64 -13.04 -39.02
N GLU A 369 37.82 -14.34 -38.84
CA GLU A 369 37.20 -15.40 -39.65
C GLU A 369 35.81 -15.77 -39.13
N VAL A 370 34.91 -16.11 -40.06
CA VAL A 370 33.55 -16.57 -39.77
C VAL A 370 33.61 -17.95 -39.13
N PRO A 371 32.81 -18.27 -38.09
CA PRO A 371 32.75 -19.61 -37.52
C PRO A 371 32.39 -20.68 -38.55
N THR A 372 33.07 -21.82 -38.53
CA THR A 372 32.73 -22.95 -39.42
C THR A 372 31.53 -23.70 -38.87
N GLN A 373 30.78 -24.38 -39.74
CA GLN A 373 29.61 -25.14 -39.30
C GLN A 373 29.99 -26.27 -38.33
N GLU A 374 31.12 -26.92 -38.55
CA GLU A 374 31.66 -27.94 -37.66
C GLU A 374 32.01 -27.38 -36.27
N GLU A 375 32.59 -26.18 -36.20
CA GLU A 375 32.87 -25.48 -34.93
C GLU A 375 31.58 -25.13 -34.18
N ILE A 376 30.57 -24.63 -34.91
CA ILE A 376 29.24 -24.30 -34.38
C ILE A 376 28.59 -25.55 -33.79
N ASP A 377 28.54 -26.64 -34.55
CA ASP A 377 27.89 -27.88 -34.13
C ASP A 377 28.61 -28.53 -32.94
N PHE A 378 29.94 -28.53 -32.94
CA PHE A 378 30.75 -29.04 -31.83
C PHE A 378 30.53 -28.23 -30.54
N ASN A 379 30.54 -26.90 -30.64
CA ASN A 379 30.31 -26.02 -29.49
C ASN A 379 28.87 -26.14 -28.97
N TYR A 380 27.90 -26.32 -29.87
CA TYR A 380 26.50 -26.56 -29.49
C TYR A 380 26.33 -27.87 -28.73
N GLN A 381 26.90 -28.97 -29.22
CA GLN A 381 26.88 -30.26 -28.52
C GLN A 381 27.55 -30.17 -27.14
N ARG A 382 28.68 -29.47 -27.05
CA ARG A 382 29.36 -29.22 -25.78
C ARG A 382 28.46 -28.44 -24.82
N MET A 383 27.84 -27.34 -25.27
CA MET A 383 26.92 -26.55 -24.45
C MET A 383 25.74 -27.38 -23.94
N MET A 384 25.12 -28.19 -24.80
CA MET A 384 24.00 -29.06 -24.41
C MET A 384 24.41 -30.10 -23.38
N SER A 385 25.60 -30.72 -23.53
CA SER A 385 26.12 -31.67 -22.54
C SER A 385 26.40 -31.03 -21.18
N VAL A 386 26.85 -29.77 -21.15
CA VAL A 386 27.09 -29.01 -19.91
C VAL A 386 25.76 -28.66 -19.24
N LYS A 387 24.76 -28.23 -20.00
CA LYS A 387 23.42 -27.96 -19.47
C LYS A 387 22.79 -29.21 -18.86
N GLU A 388 22.92 -30.36 -19.52
CA GLU A 388 22.39 -31.62 -19.02
C GLU A 388 23.10 -32.06 -17.73
N LYS A 389 24.43 -31.94 -17.68
CA LYS A 389 25.21 -32.22 -16.46
C LYS A 389 24.84 -31.28 -15.32
N ALA A 390 24.67 -29.98 -15.58
CA ALA A 390 24.26 -29.00 -14.58
C ALA A 390 22.89 -29.33 -14.00
N ALA A 391 21.91 -29.68 -14.85
CA ALA A 391 20.57 -30.08 -14.39
C ALA A 391 20.62 -31.35 -13.52
N ARG A 392 21.45 -32.34 -13.87
CA ARG A 392 21.63 -33.55 -13.04
C ARG A 392 22.26 -33.23 -11.68
N LEU A 393 23.23 -32.32 -11.62
CA LEU A 393 23.85 -31.88 -10.37
C LEU A 393 22.87 -31.09 -9.49
N GLU A 394 22.02 -30.25 -10.09
CA GLU A 394 20.96 -29.54 -9.37
C GLU A 394 19.92 -30.51 -8.79
N ASP A 395 19.49 -31.51 -9.57
CA ASP A 395 18.59 -32.57 -9.11
C ASP A 395 19.20 -33.41 -7.99
N GLN A 396 20.49 -33.75 -8.10
CA GLN A 396 21.21 -34.48 -7.06
C GLN A 396 21.31 -33.65 -5.77
N ALA A 397 21.68 -32.37 -5.87
CA ALA A 397 21.74 -31.48 -4.72
C ALA A 397 20.37 -31.29 -4.05
N LEU A 398 19.28 -31.30 -4.83
CA LEU A 398 17.92 -31.23 -4.30
C LEU A 398 17.54 -32.52 -3.56
N ARG A 399 17.92 -33.69 -4.09
CA ARG A 399 17.71 -35.00 -3.45
C ARG A 399 18.51 -35.14 -2.16
N GLU A 400 19.77 -34.70 -2.14
CA GLU A 400 20.61 -34.70 -0.94
C GLU A 400 20.03 -33.79 0.16
N LYS A 401 19.57 -32.58 -0.21
CA LYS A 401 18.86 -31.68 0.72
C LYS A 401 17.56 -32.29 1.26
N LEU A 402 16.83 -33.04 0.44
CA LEU A 402 15.60 -33.72 0.88
C LEU A 402 15.92 -34.89 1.82
N ALA A 403 16.96 -35.67 1.52
CA ALA A 403 17.42 -36.78 2.36
C ALA A 403 17.92 -36.32 3.73
N ALA A 404 18.68 -35.22 3.78
CA ALA A 404 19.12 -34.61 5.04
C ALA A 404 17.94 -34.20 5.94
N LYS A 405 16.88 -33.62 5.35
CA LYS A 405 15.65 -33.27 6.08
C LYS A 405 14.86 -34.49 6.57
N VAL A 406 14.93 -35.61 5.87
CA VAL A 406 14.27 -36.86 6.31
C VAL A 406 15.06 -37.49 7.45
N GLY A 407 16.41 -37.46 7.39
CA GLY A 407 17.27 -37.91 8.50
C GLY A 407 17.05 -37.13 9.79
N GLU A 408 16.98 -35.78 9.71
CA GLU A 408 16.64 -34.93 10.86
C GLU A 408 15.24 -35.25 11.44
N ALA A 409 14.29 -35.64 10.60
CA ALA A 409 12.94 -36.03 11.03
C ALA A 409 12.88 -37.46 11.64
N GLU A 410 13.78 -38.35 11.24
CA GLU A 410 13.92 -39.70 11.80
C GLU A 410 14.69 -39.70 13.14
N GLU A 411 15.73 -38.87 13.28
CA GLU A 411 16.40 -38.63 14.57
C GLU A 411 15.43 -38.01 15.59
N ALA A 412 14.59 -37.06 15.16
CA ALA A 412 13.54 -36.49 16.01
C ALA A 412 12.47 -37.52 16.43
N LYS A 413 12.27 -38.58 15.63
CA LYS A 413 11.39 -39.71 15.97
C LYS A 413 12.07 -40.71 16.91
N GLN A 414 13.37 -41.00 16.73
CA GLN A 414 14.12 -41.89 17.63
C GLN A 414 14.29 -41.27 19.03
N LEU A 415 14.46 -39.94 19.13
CA LEU A 415 14.40 -39.23 20.41
C LEU A 415 13.03 -39.31 21.11
N SER A 416 11.95 -39.56 20.37
CA SER A 416 10.60 -39.72 20.93
C SER A 416 10.29 -41.15 21.40
N THR A 417 11.09 -42.15 20.99
CA THR A 417 10.89 -43.55 21.35
C THR A 417 11.68 -44.03 22.56
N ASP A 418 12.65 -43.25 23.06
CA ASP A 418 13.46 -43.58 24.24
C ASP A 418 12.94 -42.95 25.55
N ASP A 419 11.86 -42.17 25.50
CA ASP A 419 11.27 -41.46 26.66
C ASP A 419 10.19 -42.29 27.39
N ASN A 420 10.22 -43.62 27.26
CA ASN A 420 9.26 -44.54 27.91
C ASN A 420 9.70 -45.06 29.29
N GLN A 421 10.74 -44.48 29.90
CA GLN A 421 11.17 -44.79 31.27
C GLN A 421 11.53 -43.58 32.14
N ARG A 422 10.76 -42.47 32.06
CA ARG A 422 10.78 -41.45 33.11
C ARG A 422 9.41 -41.18 33.69
N GLU A 423 9.38 -41.24 35.02
CA GLU A 423 8.24 -41.20 35.92
C GLU A 423 7.08 -40.30 35.52
N LYS A 424 5.86 -40.81 35.78
CA LYS A 424 4.59 -40.07 35.80
C LYS A 424 4.80 -38.68 36.42
N ARG A 425 4.77 -37.63 35.60
CA ARG A 425 4.55 -36.27 36.10
C ARG A 425 3.09 -36.17 36.51
N ASP A 426 2.90 -35.96 37.80
CA ASP A 426 1.64 -35.62 38.42
C ASP A 426 1.10 -34.31 37.82
N PHE A 427 -0.02 -34.40 37.11
CA PHE A 427 -0.73 -33.25 36.50
C PHE A 427 -1.60 -32.49 37.51
N SER A 428 -1.54 -32.81 38.81
CA SER A 428 -2.25 -32.07 39.87
C SER A 428 -1.72 -30.63 40.09
N LYS A 429 -0.59 -30.25 39.46
CA LYS A 429 0.07 -28.95 39.64
C LYS A 429 0.06 -28.02 38.43
N ILE A 430 -0.80 -28.24 37.44
CA ILE A 430 -1.07 -27.20 36.43
C ILE A 430 -2.13 -26.25 36.99
N PRO A 431 -1.84 -24.95 37.22
CA PRO A 431 -2.85 -24.03 37.72
C PRO A 431 -3.91 -23.84 36.64
N THR A 432 -5.08 -24.45 36.86
CA THR A 432 -6.28 -24.14 36.10
C THR A 432 -6.97 -23.02 36.88
N ILE A 433 -6.93 -21.79 36.38
CA ILE A 433 -7.70 -20.70 36.98
C ILE A 433 -9.17 -20.96 36.64
N LYS A 434 -9.92 -21.48 37.61
CA LYS A 434 -11.38 -21.43 37.58
C LYS A 434 -11.79 -20.03 38.07
N ALA A 435 -12.78 -19.43 37.42
CA ALA A 435 -13.43 -18.24 37.96
C ALA A 435 -14.11 -18.64 39.28
N ASP A 436 -13.80 -17.94 40.37
CA ASP A 436 -14.33 -18.28 41.70
C ASP A 436 -15.85 -18.02 41.81
N THR A 437 -16.45 -17.27 40.87
CA THR A 437 -17.90 -17.14 40.75
C THR A 437 -18.36 -16.95 39.29
N PRO A 438 -19.62 -17.31 38.93
CA PRO A 438 -20.11 -17.27 37.55
C PRO A 438 -20.21 -15.87 36.89
N ASN A 439 -19.97 -14.78 37.63
CA ASN A 439 -20.29 -13.42 37.19
C ASN A 439 -19.12 -12.43 37.17
N GLU A 440 -17.87 -12.86 37.30
CA GLU A 440 -16.70 -11.99 37.07
C GLU A 440 -15.76 -12.54 35.98
N PRO A 441 -15.29 -11.69 35.03
CA PRO A 441 -14.31 -12.11 34.04
C PRO A 441 -12.97 -12.38 34.71
N ALA A 442 -12.35 -13.52 34.37
CA ALA A 442 -11.05 -13.92 34.90
C ALA A 442 -9.98 -12.84 34.62
N PRO A 443 -9.08 -12.55 35.57
CA PRO A 443 -8.02 -11.58 35.36
C PRO A 443 -7.07 -12.04 34.24
N PHE A 444 -6.59 -11.07 33.47
CA PHE A 444 -5.68 -11.31 32.35
C PHE A 444 -4.37 -11.95 32.85
N PRO A 445 -3.85 -13.00 32.18
CA PRO A 445 -2.64 -13.67 32.63
C PRO A 445 -1.43 -12.71 32.60
N SER A 446 -0.76 -12.58 33.74
CA SER A 446 0.52 -11.90 33.87
C SER A 446 1.65 -12.91 33.65
N TYR A 447 2.52 -12.62 32.70
CA TYR A 447 3.67 -13.45 32.38
C TYR A 447 4.94 -12.73 32.86
N LYS A 448 5.65 -13.32 33.83
CA LYS A 448 6.88 -12.75 34.43
C LYS A 448 7.96 -12.39 33.41
N GLU A 449 7.98 -13.07 32.28
CA GLU A 449 8.92 -12.87 31.17
C GLU A 449 8.73 -11.51 30.46
N TYR A 450 7.57 -10.86 30.63
CA TYR A 450 7.22 -9.58 30.01
C TYR A 450 7.28 -8.38 30.98
N GLU A 451 7.67 -8.59 32.24
CA GLU A 451 7.83 -7.52 33.24
C GLU A 451 9.01 -6.58 32.93
N ASN A 452 9.94 -6.98 32.04
CA ASN A 452 11.16 -6.23 31.73
C ASN A 452 11.14 -5.44 30.41
N PHE A 453 9.98 -5.21 29.78
CA PHE A 453 9.88 -4.23 28.69
C PHE A 453 9.94 -2.78 29.23
N PRO A 454 10.54 -1.82 28.50
CA PRO A 454 10.85 -0.47 28.99
C PRO A 454 9.63 0.41 29.36
N GLY A 455 8.40 -0.10 29.20
CA GLY A 455 7.17 0.55 29.66
C GLY A 455 7.01 0.63 31.18
N HIS A 456 7.73 -0.19 31.96
CA HIS A 456 7.70 -0.13 33.43
C HIS A 456 8.34 1.14 34.03
N LYS A 457 9.02 1.97 33.23
CA LYS A 457 9.63 3.23 33.70
C LYS A 457 8.66 4.42 33.75
N TYR A 458 7.39 4.24 33.41
CA TYR A 458 6.36 5.29 33.47
C TYR A 458 5.25 4.98 34.48
N THR A 459 5.57 4.59 35.71
CA THR A 459 4.60 4.53 36.82
C THR A 459 4.62 5.83 37.62
N GLY A 460 3.98 6.86 37.09
CA GLY A 460 3.84 8.16 37.78
C GLY A 460 2.52 8.88 37.57
N TYR A 461 1.60 8.33 36.77
CA TYR A 461 0.30 8.98 36.51
C TYR A 461 -0.85 8.08 36.92
N GLN A 462 -1.39 8.33 38.12
CA GLN A 462 -2.66 7.79 38.59
C GLN A 462 -3.75 8.79 38.20
N PRO A 463 -4.64 8.49 37.22
CA PRO A 463 -5.81 9.32 36.99
C PRO A 463 -6.78 9.12 38.17
N LYS A 464 -7.09 10.19 38.89
CA LYS A 464 -8.17 10.18 39.90
C LYS A 464 -9.45 9.68 39.24
N ARG A 465 -9.94 8.51 39.68
CA ARG A 465 -11.29 8.02 39.36
C ARG A 465 -12.28 8.92 40.11
N ASN A 466 -13.21 9.54 39.38
CA ASN A 466 -14.37 10.18 39.97
C ASN A 466 -15.37 9.08 40.33
N ASP A 467 -15.63 8.89 41.62
CA ASP A 467 -16.73 8.06 42.12
C ASP A 467 -18.07 8.81 41.97
N PRO A 468 -19.11 8.18 41.42
CA PRO A 468 -20.42 8.78 41.27
C PRO A 468 -21.33 8.43 42.47
N LYS A 469 -21.04 8.94 43.67
CA LYS A 469 -21.99 8.91 44.81
C LYS A 469 -21.73 10.08 45.78
N ASN A 470 -22.38 11.21 45.54
CA ASN A 470 -22.94 12.16 46.54
C ASN A 470 -23.12 13.53 45.88
N LYS A 471 -24.36 13.86 45.51
CA LYS A 471 -24.82 15.26 45.46
C LYS A 471 -26.31 15.27 45.78
N ASP A 472 -26.59 15.09 47.07
CA ASP A 472 -27.70 15.77 47.71
C ASP A 472 -27.13 16.64 48.82
N SER A 473 -27.73 17.83 48.96
CA SER A 473 -27.60 18.85 50.00
C SER A 473 -26.53 19.95 49.86
N LYS A 474 -27.09 21.18 49.72
CA LYS A 474 -26.76 22.45 50.40
C LYS A 474 -25.45 23.16 50.00
N ASP A 475 -25.55 24.29 49.31
CA ASP A 475 -25.85 25.67 49.79
C ASP A 475 -24.62 26.42 50.33
N SER A 476 -24.59 27.72 49.99
CA SER A 476 -23.86 28.84 50.62
C SER A 476 -22.32 28.80 50.65
N ASP A 477 -21.66 29.63 49.85
CA ASP A 477 -21.15 30.95 50.30
C ASP A 477 -20.03 31.51 49.40
N LYS A 478 -20.20 32.82 49.09
CA LYS A 478 -19.25 33.84 48.58
C LYS A 478 -18.87 33.85 47.10
#